data_AF-A0A1X7LY58-F1
#
_entry.id   AF-A0A1X7LY58-F1
#
_cell.length_a   1.000
_cell.length_b   1.000
_cell.length_c   1.000
_cell.angle_alpha   90.00
_cell.angle_beta   90.00
_cell.angle_gamma   90.00
#
_symmetry.space_group_name_H-M   'P 1'
#
loop_
_entity.id
_entity.type
_entity.pdbx_description
1 polymer ?
#
loop_
_entity_poly.entity_id
_entity_poly.type
_entity_poly.pdbx_seq_one_letter_code
_entity_poly.pdbx_strand_id
1 'polypeptide(L)'
;MSDQSSGLGELDAAFIAKQRARLEALQRELLGGEEGTIAKERALEEYRGEEANEFEDEAQRLEQDVANQALRNTNDQRIADIQRALEKIAEGTYGYSDESGDPIPIERLEAVPEAILTVQEQAAREARH
;
A
#
# COMPACT_ATOMS: atom_id res chain seq x y z
N MET A 1 21.98 -16.06 28.59
CA MET A 1 20.74 -16.11 27.80
C MET A 1 21.16 -15.84 26.38
N SER A 2 20.96 -16.83 25.51
CA SER A 2 21.65 -16.92 24.22
C SER A 2 21.11 -15.87 23.24
N ASP A 3 22.04 -15.03 22.80
CA ASP A 3 22.03 -14.19 21.61
C ASP A 3 21.30 -14.89 20.44
N GLN A 4 20.11 -14.39 20.09
CA GLN A 4 19.33 -14.81 18.91
C GLN A 4 19.12 -13.60 18.00
N SER A 5 20.16 -12.79 17.81
CA SER A 5 20.10 -11.58 16.98
C SER A 5 20.63 -11.78 15.54
N SER A 6 21.08 -12.98 15.17
CA SER A 6 21.88 -13.19 13.95
C SER A 6 21.10 -13.60 12.69
N GLY A 7 19.77 -13.49 12.67
CA GLY A 7 18.95 -13.94 11.52
C GLY A 7 18.75 -12.92 10.38
N LEU A 8 18.91 -11.62 10.65
CA LEU A 8 18.67 -10.52 9.70
C LEU A 8 19.81 -9.50 9.65
N GLY A 9 20.95 -9.81 10.29
CA GLY A 9 22.09 -8.91 10.49
C GLY A 9 22.84 -8.46 9.22
N GLU A 10 22.33 -8.76 8.02
CA GLU A 10 22.95 -8.28 6.78
C GLU A 10 21.88 -7.96 5.72
N LEU A 11 20.81 -7.26 6.11
CA LEU A 11 20.17 -6.36 5.14
C LEU A 11 21.23 -5.30 4.81
N ASP A 12 21.96 -5.55 3.72
CA ASP A 12 23.04 -4.68 3.28
C ASP A 12 22.52 -3.24 3.17
N ALA A 13 23.30 -2.26 3.62
CA ALA A 13 22.88 -0.86 3.55
C ALA A 13 22.53 -0.46 2.09
N ALA A 14 23.18 -1.10 1.10
CA ALA A 14 22.83 -0.93 -0.30
C ALA A 14 21.44 -1.50 -0.65
N PHE A 15 21.07 -2.63 -0.06
CA PHE A 15 19.72 -3.20 -0.21
C PHE A 15 18.68 -2.26 0.37
N ILE A 16 18.86 -1.80 1.61
CA ILE A 16 17.93 -0.87 2.25
C ILE A 16 17.81 0.44 1.45
N ALA A 17 18.92 1.00 0.96
CA ALA A 17 18.89 2.19 0.12
C ALA A 17 18.11 1.98 -1.18
N LYS A 18 18.28 0.82 -1.84
CA LYS A 18 17.53 0.45 -3.05
C LYS A 18 16.04 0.31 -2.75
N GLN A 19 15.68 -0.35 -1.65
CA GLN A 19 14.30 -0.55 -1.24
C GLN A 19 13.63 0.77 -0.87
N ARG A 20 14.32 1.65 -0.14
CA ARG A 20 13.85 3.01 0.15
C ARG A 20 13.52 3.79 -1.13
N ALA A 21 14.43 3.82 -2.10
CA ALA A 21 14.20 4.51 -3.36
C ALA A 21 12.99 3.94 -4.13
N ARG A 22 12.79 2.61 -4.06
CA ARG A 22 11.63 1.94 -4.65
C ARG A 22 10.33 2.31 -3.94
N LEU A 23 10.33 2.36 -2.61
CA LEU A 23 9.19 2.80 -1.79
C LEU A 23 8.81 4.26 -2.08
N GLU A 24 9.81 5.16 -2.15
CA GLU A 24 9.58 6.57 -2.49
C GLU A 24 9.00 6.73 -3.91
N ALA A 25 9.43 5.90 -4.87
CA ALA A 25 8.87 5.89 -6.21
C ALA A 25 7.42 5.39 -6.22
N LEU A 26 7.12 4.29 -5.52
CA LEU A 26 5.76 3.75 -5.38
C LEU A 26 4.82 4.76 -4.71
N GLN A 27 5.27 5.44 -3.65
CA GLN A 27 4.50 6.47 -2.98
C GLN A 27 4.11 7.60 -3.94
N ARG A 28 5.06 8.09 -4.75
CA ARG A 28 4.79 9.14 -5.74
C ARG A 28 3.84 8.68 -6.83
N GLU A 29 3.96 7.44 -7.27
CA GLU A 29 3.07 6.86 -8.28
C GLU A 29 1.63 6.75 -7.75
N LEU A 30 1.44 6.26 -6.53
CA LEU A 30 0.12 6.14 -5.91
C LEU A 30 -0.51 7.51 -5.66
N LEU A 31 0.25 8.47 -5.10
CA LEU A 31 -0.24 9.84 -4.88
C LEU A 31 -0.60 10.53 -6.19
N GLY A 32 0.23 10.42 -7.23
CA GLY A 32 -0.04 11.00 -8.54
C GLY A 32 -1.22 10.35 -9.26
N GLY A 33 -1.39 9.03 -9.10
CA GLY A 33 -2.55 8.29 -9.61
C GLY A 33 -3.86 8.70 -8.92
N GLU A 34 -3.81 8.95 -7.61
CA GLU A 34 -4.96 9.39 -6.83
C GLU A 34 -5.40 10.81 -7.18
N GLU A 35 -4.44 11.73 -7.37
CA GLU A 35 -4.71 13.07 -7.91
C GLU A 35 -5.37 13.01 -9.30
N GLY A 36 -4.87 12.14 -10.18
CA GLY A 36 -5.46 11.92 -11.50
C GLY A 36 -6.88 11.34 -11.43
N THR A 37 -7.13 10.45 -10.47
CA THR A 37 -8.45 9.83 -10.26
C THR A 37 -9.46 10.86 -9.74
N ILE A 38 -9.06 11.68 -8.77
CA ILE A 38 -9.89 12.78 -8.24
C ILE A 38 -10.20 13.81 -9.32
N ALA A 39 -9.21 14.19 -10.15
CA ALA A 39 -9.43 15.13 -11.24
C ALA A 39 -10.42 14.60 -12.28
N LYS A 40 -10.32 13.30 -12.61
CA LYS A 40 -11.24 12.63 -13.54
C LYS A 40 -12.66 12.53 -12.99
N GLU A 41 -12.80 12.26 -11.69
CA GLU A 41 -14.09 12.21 -11.01
C GLU A 41 -14.78 13.58 -11.01
N ARG A 42 -14.06 14.66 -10.70
CA ARG A 42 -14.58 16.03 -10.79
C ARG A 42 -14.98 16.41 -12.21
N ALA A 43 -14.17 16.09 -13.21
CA ALA A 43 -14.51 16.37 -14.61
C ALA A 43 -15.78 15.62 -15.07
N LEU A 44 -15.98 14.41 -14.56
CA LEU A 44 -17.20 13.63 -14.81
C LEU A 44 -18.41 14.21 -14.07
N GLU A 45 -18.25 14.71 -12.84
CA GLU A 45 -19.30 15.48 -12.15
C GLU A 45 -19.67 16.78 -12.88
N GLU A 46 -18.70 17.51 -13.42
CA GLU A 46 -18.92 18.75 -14.17
C GLU A 46 -19.68 18.52 -15.49
N TYR A 47 -19.31 17.47 -16.25
CA TYR A 47 -20.04 17.05 -17.46
C TYR A 47 -21.48 16.60 -17.17
N ARG A 48 -21.78 16.12 -15.96
CA ARG A 48 -23.10 15.63 -15.53
C ARG A 48 -24.08 16.73 -15.12
N GLY A 49 -23.62 17.96 -14.92
CA GLY A 49 -24.51 19.11 -14.68
C GLY A 49 -25.43 19.46 -15.86
N GLU A 50 -25.17 18.90 -17.05
CA GLU A 50 -25.82 19.29 -18.30
C GLU A 50 -26.83 18.29 -18.89
N GLU A 51 -26.88 17.00 -18.51
CA GLU A 51 -27.88 16.05 -19.08
C GLU A 51 -28.52 15.10 -18.05
N ALA A 52 -29.86 15.17 -17.95
CA ALA A 52 -30.70 14.30 -17.14
C ALA A 52 -31.26 13.13 -17.97
N ASN A 53 -30.82 11.90 -17.66
CA ASN A 53 -31.54 10.67 -17.99
C ASN A 53 -31.43 9.70 -16.80
N GLU A 54 -32.58 9.25 -16.31
CA GLU A 54 -32.77 8.71 -14.97
C GLU A 54 -33.22 7.23 -15.04
N PHE A 55 -32.72 6.41 -14.11
CA PHE A 55 -33.08 5.02 -13.77
C PHE A 55 -32.16 3.85 -14.19
N GLU A 56 -31.90 3.53 -15.47
CA GLU A 56 -30.98 2.41 -15.82
C GLU A 56 -29.52 2.69 -15.42
N ASP A 57 -29.20 3.98 -15.38
CA ASP A 57 -27.88 4.51 -15.09
C ASP A 57 -27.54 4.45 -13.58
N GLU A 58 -28.54 4.41 -12.69
CA GLU A 58 -28.30 4.53 -11.24
C GLU A 58 -27.67 3.30 -10.59
N ALA A 59 -28.05 2.09 -11.03
CA ALA A 59 -27.46 0.84 -10.54
C ALA A 59 -25.99 0.71 -11.00
N GLN A 60 -25.72 0.99 -12.27
CA GLN A 60 -24.35 1.00 -12.81
C GLN A 60 -23.50 2.09 -12.15
N ARG A 61 -24.08 3.24 -11.81
CA ARG A 61 -23.42 4.31 -11.05
C ARG A 61 -23.06 3.88 -9.65
N LEU A 62 -23.98 3.25 -8.92
CA LEU A 62 -23.70 2.77 -7.57
C LEU A 62 -22.58 1.72 -7.58
N GLU A 63 -22.58 0.80 -8.53
CA GLU A 63 -21.47 -0.16 -8.71
C GLU A 63 -20.14 0.54 -9.02
N GLN A 64 -20.13 1.53 -9.89
CA GLN A 64 -18.92 2.28 -10.24
C GLN A 64 -18.37 3.08 -9.05
N ASP A 65 -19.25 3.68 -8.24
CA ASP A 65 -18.90 4.45 -7.06
C ASP A 65 -18.32 3.54 -5.96
N VAL A 66 -18.98 2.40 -5.68
CA VAL A 66 -18.47 1.39 -4.75
C VAL A 66 -17.12 0.84 -5.19
N ALA A 67 -16.94 0.57 -6.49
CA ALA A 67 -15.66 0.13 -7.05
C ALA A 67 -14.57 1.19 -6.88
N ASN A 68 -14.88 2.47 -7.14
CA ASN A 68 -13.94 3.58 -6.94
C ASN A 68 -13.58 3.77 -5.47
N GLN A 69 -14.55 3.66 -4.55
CA GLN A 69 -14.30 3.74 -3.11
C GLN A 69 -13.41 2.59 -2.63
N ALA A 70 -13.64 1.36 -3.10
CA ALA A 70 -12.81 0.21 -2.75
C ALA A 70 -11.36 0.38 -3.26
N LEU A 71 -11.18 0.92 -4.48
CA LEU A 71 -9.87 1.24 -5.04
C LEU A 71 -9.14 2.30 -4.21
N ARG A 72 -9.83 3.38 -3.82
CA ARG A 72 -9.29 4.44 -2.95
C ARG A 72 -8.84 3.88 -1.60
N ASN A 73 -9.70 3.14 -0.91
CA ASN A 73 -9.35 2.51 0.37
C ASN A 73 -8.13 1.59 0.27
N THR A 74 -8.00 0.85 -0.84
CA THR A 74 -6.85 -0.03 -1.09
C THR A 74 -5.57 0.77 -1.32
N ASN A 75 -5.65 1.88 -2.06
CA ASN A 75 -4.51 2.78 -2.28
C ASN A 75 -4.08 3.46 -0.98
N ASP A 76 -5.01 4.00 -0.20
CA ASP A 76 -4.75 4.60 1.11
C ASP A 76 -4.01 3.64 2.04
N GLN A 77 -4.47 2.38 2.12
CA GLN A 77 -3.81 1.36 2.93
C GLN A 77 -2.39 1.07 2.44
N ARG A 78 -2.18 0.91 1.12
CA ARG A 78 -0.83 0.73 0.56
C ARG A 78 0.07 1.93 0.83
N ILE A 79 -0.44 3.15 0.73
CA ILE A 79 0.31 4.37 1.04
C ILE A 79 0.73 4.37 2.51
N ALA A 80 -0.16 3.99 3.42
CA ALA A 80 0.16 3.87 4.84
C ALA A 80 1.25 2.81 5.09
N ASP A 81 1.15 1.64 4.45
CA ASP A 81 2.16 0.58 4.56
C ASP A 81 3.53 1.03 4.03
N ILE A 82 3.56 1.76 2.91
CA ILE A 82 4.79 2.36 2.36
C ILE A 82 5.41 3.37 3.33
N GLN A 83 4.60 4.26 3.91
CA GLN A 83 5.08 5.23 4.89
C GLN A 83 5.66 4.54 6.12
N ARG A 84 4.98 3.51 6.62
CA ARG A 84 5.46 2.71 7.74
C ARG A 84 6.76 1.98 7.40
N ALA A 85 6.89 1.40 6.21
CA ALA A 85 8.13 0.77 5.77
C ALA A 85 9.30 1.77 5.70
N LEU A 86 9.07 2.99 5.20
CA LEU A 86 10.06 4.07 5.18
C LEU A 86 10.48 4.51 6.59
N GLU A 87 9.53 4.58 7.52
CA GLU A 87 9.82 4.88 8.93
C GLU A 87 10.71 3.79 9.55
N LYS A 88 10.38 2.51 9.35
CA LYS A 88 11.20 1.38 9.83
C LYS A 88 12.61 1.38 9.24
N ILE A 89 12.77 1.83 7.99
CA ILE A 89 14.09 2.04 7.38
C ILE A 89 14.87 3.12 8.13
N ALA A 90 14.22 4.23 8.50
CA ALA A 90 14.85 5.31 9.27
C ALA A 90 15.20 4.88 10.71
N GLU A 91 14.37 4.04 11.33
CA GLU A 91 14.61 3.47 12.66
C GLU A 91 15.64 2.32 12.67
N GLY A 92 15.94 1.74 11.50
CA GLY A 92 16.81 0.57 11.37
C GLY A 92 16.13 -0.76 11.75
N THR A 93 14.80 -0.79 11.79
CA THR A 93 13.96 -1.96 12.10
C THR A 93 13.29 -2.55 10.86
N TYR A 94 13.70 -2.12 9.67
CA TYR A 94 13.19 -2.65 8.41
C TYR A 94 13.50 -4.13 8.25
N GLY A 95 12.51 -4.89 7.76
CA GLY A 95 12.59 -6.35 7.66
C GLY A 95 12.10 -7.10 8.90
N TYR A 96 11.48 -6.41 9.87
CA TYR A 96 10.78 -7.05 10.99
C TYR A 96 9.28 -6.74 10.93
N SER A 97 8.45 -7.67 11.39
CA SER A 97 7.00 -7.49 11.47
C SER A 97 6.62 -6.42 12.50
N ASP A 98 5.58 -5.64 12.20
CA ASP A 98 5.04 -4.64 13.13
C ASP A 98 4.18 -5.26 14.25
N GLU A 99 3.53 -6.39 13.97
CA GLU A 99 2.64 -7.06 14.93
C GLU A 99 3.43 -7.98 15.85
N SER A 100 4.15 -8.96 15.29
CA SER A 100 4.86 -9.96 16.09
C SER A 100 6.34 -9.62 16.36
N GLY A 101 6.92 -8.67 15.61
CA GLY A 101 8.37 -8.40 15.67
C GLY A 101 9.24 -9.47 15.00
N ASP A 102 8.62 -10.45 14.33
CA ASP A 102 9.32 -11.54 13.65
C ASP A 102 10.07 -11.09 12.40
N PRO A 103 11.17 -11.77 12.04
CA PRO A 103 11.92 -11.48 10.83
C PRO A 103 11.10 -11.74 9.56
N ILE A 104 11.00 -10.75 8.68
CA ILE A 104 10.37 -10.85 7.37
C ILE A 104 11.40 -11.39 6.37
N PRO A 105 11.08 -12.44 5.59
CA PRO A 105 12.01 -13.00 4.62
C PRO A 105 12.38 -11.99 3.53
N ILE A 106 13.67 -11.93 3.17
CA ILE A 106 14.19 -10.99 2.16
C ILE A 106 13.48 -11.17 0.82
N GLU A 107 13.17 -12.40 0.41
CA GLU A 107 12.43 -12.71 -0.82
C GLU A 107 11.08 -11.97 -0.88
N ARG A 108 10.41 -11.80 0.28
CA ARG A 108 9.17 -11.03 0.39
C ARG A 108 9.43 -9.53 0.27
N LEU A 109 10.49 -9.02 0.90
CA LEU A 109 10.87 -7.61 0.78
C LEU A 109 11.27 -7.26 -0.66
N GLU A 110 11.91 -8.19 -1.38
CA GLU A 110 12.25 -8.03 -2.80
C GLU A 110 11.01 -7.96 -3.70
N ALA A 111 10.01 -8.81 -3.42
CA ALA A 111 8.75 -8.83 -4.15
C ALA A 111 7.84 -7.64 -3.78
N VAL A 112 7.71 -7.37 -2.49
CA VAL A 112 6.81 -6.39 -1.87
C VAL A 112 7.60 -5.55 -0.86
N PRO A 113 8.21 -4.44 -1.28
CA PRO A 113 9.02 -3.58 -0.41
C PRO A 113 8.21 -2.94 0.73
N GLU A 114 6.89 -2.76 0.54
CA GLU A 114 5.98 -2.20 1.55
C GLU A 114 5.52 -3.21 2.60
N ALA A 115 6.03 -4.45 2.58
CA ALA A 115 5.62 -5.48 3.51
C ALA A 115 6.06 -5.15 4.95
N ILE A 116 5.10 -4.75 5.79
CA ILE A 116 5.30 -4.49 7.23
C ILE A 116 4.93 -5.70 8.12
N LEU A 117 4.33 -6.74 7.56
CA LEU A 117 3.90 -7.98 8.23
C LEU A 117 4.53 -9.21 7.57
N THR A 118 4.63 -10.31 8.33
CA THR A 118 5.03 -11.62 7.79
C THR A 118 3.99 -12.17 6.81
N VAL A 119 4.38 -13.17 6.02
CA VAL A 119 3.46 -13.88 5.09
C VAL A 119 2.26 -14.47 5.86
N GLN A 120 2.50 -15.02 7.04
CA GLN A 120 1.47 -15.66 7.85
C GLN A 120 0.45 -14.64 8.38
N GLU A 121 0.94 -13.51 8.92
CA GLU A 121 0.10 -12.42 9.42
C GLU A 121 -0.68 -11.75 8.29
N GLN A 122 -0.03 -11.51 7.14
CA GLN A 122 -0.70 -10.99 5.96
C GLN A 122 -1.83 -11.92 5.51
N ALA A 123 -1.56 -13.23 5.37
CA ALA A 123 -2.58 -14.20 4.98
C ALA A 123 -3.73 -14.27 5.98
N ALA A 124 -3.45 -14.13 7.28
CA ALA A 124 -4.49 -14.07 8.31
C ALA A 124 -5.35 -12.79 8.23
N ARG A 125 -4.74 -11.66 7.85
CA ARG A 125 -5.45 -10.39 7.65
C ARG A 125 -6.31 -10.42 6.39
N GLU A 126 -5.78 -10.96 5.30
CA GLU A 126 -6.52 -11.16 4.04
C GLU A 126 -7.68 -12.14 4.22
N ALA A 127 -7.53 -13.19 5.02
CA ALA A 127 -8.60 -14.15 5.31
C ALA A 127 -9.74 -13.56 6.17
N ARG A 128 -9.54 -12.40 6.80
CA ARG A 128 -10.56 -11.70 7.60
C ARG A 128 -11.31 -10.62 6.82
N HIS A 129 -10.85 -10.29 5.62
CA HIS A 129 -11.42 -9.29 4.72
C HIS A 129 -12.31 -9.94 3.67
#